data_AF-A0A4S4KM19-F1
#
_entry.id   AF-A0A4S4KM19-F1
#
_cell.length_a   1.000
_cell.length_b   1.000
_cell.length_c   1.000
_cell.angle_alpha   90.00
_cell.angle_beta   90.00
_cell.angle_gamma   90.00
#
_symmetry.space_group_name_H-M   'P 1'
#
loop_
_entity.id
_entity.type
_entity.pdbx_description
1 polymer ?
#
loop_
_entity_poly.entity_id
_entity_poly.type
_entity_poly.pdbx_seq_one_letter_code
_entity_poly.pdbx_strand_id
1 'polypeptide(L)'
;MSIGARSQSAKTYLEKHYESFMDCNLEELIRHGLHALRETLQQDKELTINNTSIGIIGPVGAHEKTAHPDGPFRILEGEDIEVYLKGMTPKESAEGAPGTTTAADAPAGQTGPPPPTGDDDVQMAD
;
A
#
# COMPACT_ATOMS: atom_id res chain seq x y z
N MET A 1 6.49 7.35 1.23
CA MET A 1 5.54 7.64 0.12
C MET A 1 5.15 6.32 -0.54
N SER A 2 3.99 6.25 -1.20
CA SER A 2 3.51 5.07 -1.93
C SER A 2 2.92 5.49 -3.29
N ILE A 3 3.10 4.67 -4.32
CA ILE A 3 2.64 4.93 -5.69
C ILE A 3 2.07 3.63 -6.26
N GLY A 4 1.05 3.73 -7.12
CA GLY A 4 0.44 2.59 -7.82
C GLY A 4 -0.96 2.23 -7.34
N ALA A 5 -1.43 1.07 -7.78
CA ALA A 5 -2.76 0.57 -7.44
C ALA A 5 -2.88 0.33 -5.93
N ARG A 6 -3.98 0.79 -5.32
CA ARG A 6 -4.25 0.66 -3.88
C ARG A 6 -3.13 1.23 -2.99
N SER A 7 -2.41 2.23 -3.50
CA SER A 7 -1.32 2.93 -2.80
C SER A 7 -1.76 3.64 -1.51
N GLN A 8 -3.06 3.97 -1.39
CA GLN A 8 -3.62 4.59 -0.19
C GLN A 8 -3.47 3.73 1.07
N SER A 9 -3.64 2.40 0.99
CA SER A 9 -3.46 1.50 2.14
C SER A 9 -2.02 1.50 2.65
N ALA A 10 -1.05 1.44 1.72
CA ALA A 10 0.37 1.59 2.05
C ALA A 10 0.68 2.98 2.63
N LYS A 11 0.11 4.04 2.07
CA LYS A 11 0.28 5.41 2.59
C LYS A 11 -0.18 5.51 4.05
N THR A 12 -1.37 4.98 4.36
CA THR A 12 -1.89 4.94 5.74
C THR A 12 -0.94 4.17 6.69
N TYR A 13 -0.36 3.05 6.25
CA TYR A 13 0.63 2.33 7.07
C TYR A 13 1.86 3.22 7.35
N LEU A 14 2.41 3.84 6.31
CA LEU A 14 3.60 4.69 6.43
C LEU A 14 3.34 5.92 7.31
N GLU A 15 2.18 6.57 7.19
CA GLU A 15 1.79 7.71 8.03
C GLU A 15 1.63 7.35 9.51
N LYS A 16 1.35 6.09 9.85
CA LYS A 16 1.27 5.63 11.24
C LYS A 16 2.63 5.34 11.86
N HIS A 17 3.65 5.05 11.05
CA HIS A 17 4.95 4.54 11.52
C HIS A 17 6.13 5.46 11.16
N TYR A 18 5.92 6.55 10.42
CA TYR A 18 7.01 7.38 9.91
C TYR A 18 7.93 7.95 11.00
N GLU A 19 7.40 8.17 12.21
CA GLU A 19 8.18 8.70 13.33
C GLU A 19 9.25 7.73 13.82
N SER A 20 9.05 6.41 13.67
CA SER A 20 10.05 5.41 14.07
C SER A 20 11.17 5.22 13.04
N PHE A 21 11.00 5.70 11.81
CA PHE A 21 11.92 5.39 10.71
C PHE A 21 13.33 5.95 10.92
N MET A 22 13.50 7.03 11.70
CA MET A 22 14.82 7.59 11.99
C MET A 22 15.66 6.69 12.90
N ASP A 23 15.00 5.91 13.76
CA ASP A 23 15.65 4.98 14.69
C ASP A 23 15.76 3.56 14.13
N CYS A 24 15.12 3.29 12.99
CA CYS A 24 15.17 2.00 12.31
C CYS A 24 16.56 1.74 11.70
N ASN A 25 17.05 0.52 11.88
CA ASN A 25 18.12 0.00 11.04
C ASN A 25 17.58 -0.40 9.65
N LEU A 26 18.47 -0.81 8.74
CA LEU A 26 18.09 -1.18 7.38
C LEU A 26 17.07 -2.33 7.31
N GLU A 27 17.20 -3.35 8.16
CA GLU A 27 16.27 -4.49 8.18
C GLU A 27 14.88 -4.07 8.65
N GLU A 28 14.80 -3.24 9.70
CA GLU A 28 13.53 -2.67 10.18
C GLU A 28 12.87 -1.80 9.10
N LEU A 29 13.65 -1.00 8.39
CA LEU A 29 13.15 -0.13 7.34
C LEU A 29 12.60 -0.95 6.15
N ILE A 30 13.33 -2.01 5.75
CA ILE A 30 12.85 -2.97 4.75
C ILE A 30 11.56 -3.62 5.21
N ARG A 31 11.48 -4.05 6.48
CA ARG A 31 10.26 -4.67 7.04
C ARG A 31 9.06 -3.73 7.02
N HIS A 32 9.22 -2.46 7.39
CA HIS A 32 8.17 -1.46 7.24
C HIS A 32 7.73 -1.28 5.78
N GLY A 33 8.67 -1.27 4.83
CA GLY A 33 8.37 -1.23 3.40
C GLY A 33 7.54 -2.44 2.93
N LEU A 34 7.92 -3.65 3.35
CA LEU A 34 7.22 -4.88 3.02
C LEU A 34 5.82 -4.96 3.66
N HIS A 35 5.67 -4.50 4.90
CA HIS A 35 4.35 -4.39 5.54
C HIS A 35 3.45 -3.39 4.80
N ALA A 36 3.97 -2.23 4.43
CA ALA A 36 3.22 -1.25 3.64
C ALA A 36 2.79 -1.87 2.29
N LEU A 37 3.70 -2.56 1.61
CA LEU A 37 3.42 -3.22 0.33
C LEU A 37 2.36 -4.32 0.49
N ARG A 38 2.40 -5.09 1.58
CA ARG A 38 1.41 -6.13 1.88
C ARG A 38 -0.01 -5.58 2.01
N GLU A 39 -0.17 -4.37 2.56
CA GLU A 39 -1.48 -3.72 2.67
C GLU A 39 -2.07 -3.31 1.31
N THR A 40 -1.27 -3.37 0.23
CA THR A 40 -1.76 -3.13 -1.14
C THR A 40 -2.21 -4.40 -1.86
N LEU A 41 -1.97 -5.60 -1.30
CA LEU A 41 -2.32 -6.88 -1.92
C LEU A 41 -3.82 -7.22 -1.76
N GLN A 42 -4.30 -8.12 -2.62
CA GLN A 42 -5.64 -8.72 -2.45
C GLN A 42 -5.61 -9.69 -1.27
N GLN A 43 -6.77 -9.99 -0.66
CA GLN A 43 -6.84 -10.82 0.55
C GLN A 43 -6.19 -12.20 0.40
N ASP A 44 -6.20 -12.77 -0.82
CA ASP A 44 -5.65 -14.10 -1.11
C ASP A 44 -4.24 -14.06 -1.77
N LYS A 45 -3.56 -12.91 -1.72
CA LYS A 45 -2.21 -12.77 -2.29
C LYS A 45 -1.18 -12.44 -1.22
N GLU A 46 -0.03 -13.09 -1.34
CA GLU A 46 1.12 -12.90 -0.46
C GLU A 46 2.32 -12.34 -1.21
N LEU A 47 3.25 -11.76 -0.45
CA LEU A 47 4.55 -11.38 -0.97
C LEU A 47 5.42 -12.62 -1.10
N THR A 48 6.06 -12.74 -2.25
CA THR A 48 6.92 -13.85 -2.64
C THR A 48 8.17 -13.28 -3.31
N ILE A 49 9.19 -14.12 -3.46
CA ILE A 49 10.42 -13.76 -4.17
C ILE A 49 10.21 -13.36 -5.64
N ASN A 50 9.07 -13.75 -6.22
CA ASN A 50 8.75 -13.55 -7.64
C ASN A 50 7.90 -12.29 -7.92
N ASN A 51 7.30 -11.69 -6.89
CA ASN A 51 6.41 -10.54 -7.04
C ASN A 51 6.88 -9.33 -6.21
N THR A 52 8.11 -9.37 -5.70
CA THR A 52 8.66 -8.34 -4.82
C THR A 52 10.11 -8.08 -5.23
N SER A 53 10.46 -6.80 -5.36
CA SER A 53 11.83 -6.33 -5.60
C SER A 53 12.10 -5.16 -4.65
N ILE A 54 13.32 -5.07 -4.12
CA ILE A 54 13.69 -4.05 -3.14
C ILE A 54 14.89 -3.27 -3.66
N GLY A 55 14.71 -1.96 -3.89
CA GLY A 55 15.79 -1.05 -4.25
C GLY A 55 16.37 -0.35 -3.03
N ILE A 56 17.69 -0.41 -2.84
CA ILE A 56 18.38 0.17 -1.69
C ILE A 56 19.49 1.09 -2.17
N ILE A 57 19.61 2.25 -1.52
CA ILE A 57 20.77 3.14 -1.61
C ILE A 57 21.22 3.47 -0.18
N GLY A 58 22.53 3.47 0.05
CA GLY A 58 23.11 3.61 1.39
C GLY A 58 23.81 2.35 1.88
N PRO A 59 24.21 2.31 3.16
CA PRO A 59 25.09 1.27 3.71
C PRO A 59 24.62 -0.17 3.47
N VAL A 60 25.57 -1.10 3.46
CA VAL A 60 25.34 -2.54 3.24
C VAL A 60 24.67 -3.16 4.47
N GLY A 61 23.59 -3.92 4.24
CA GLY A 61 22.90 -4.70 5.28
C GLY A 61 23.58 -6.02 5.60
N ALA A 62 23.17 -6.65 6.70
CA ALA A 62 23.76 -7.90 7.17
C ALA A 62 23.57 -9.08 6.20
N HIS A 63 22.54 -9.03 5.36
CA HIS A 63 22.20 -10.11 4.42
C HIS A 63 22.77 -9.89 3.02
N GLU A 64 23.49 -8.80 2.79
CA GLU A 64 23.96 -8.41 1.47
C GLU A 64 25.43 -8.77 1.28
N LYS A 65 25.67 -9.79 0.46
CA LYS A 65 27.01 -10.41 0.33
C LYS A 65 27.93 -9.70 -0.67
N THR A 66 27.37 -8.94 -1.61
CA THR A 66 28.08 -8.43 -2.81
C THR A 66 28.03 -6.90 -2.93
N ALA A 67 27.46 -6.19 -1.97
CA ALA A 67 27.29 -4.75 -2.05
C ALA A 67 28.59 -4.00 -1.68
N HIS A 68 28.86 -2.91 -2.40
CA HIS A 68 30.00 -2.04 -2.13
C HIS A 68 29.79 -1.24 -0.82
N PRO A 69 30.80 -1.07 0.04
CA PRO A 69 30.67 -0.38 1.32
C PRO A 69 30.16 1.07 1.21
N ASP A 70 30.50 1.77 0.12
CA ASP A 70 30.00 3.13 -0.17
C ASP A 70 28.48 3.19 -0.44
N GLY A 71 27.81 2.05 -0.52
CA GLY A 71 26.36 1.97 -0.60
C GLY A 71 25.73 2.52 -1.88
N PRO A 72 26.26 2.23 -3.08
CA PRO A 72 25.60 2.60 -4.33
C PRO A 72 24.22 1.94 -4.44
N PHE A 73 23.39 2.48 -5.33
CA PHE A 73 22.08 1.90 -5.62
C PHE A 73 22.21 0.44 -6.08
N ARG A 74 21.39 -0.43 -5.49
CA ARG A 74 21.32 -1.85 -5.79
C ARG A 74 19.91 -2.37 -5.62
N ILE A 75 19.63 -3.50 -6.26
CA ILE A 75 18.31 -4.13 -6.23
C ILE A 75 18.49 -5.54 -5.67
N LEU A 76 17.66 -5.90 -4.70
CA LEU A 76 17.52 -7.25 -4.16
C LEU A 76 16.27 -7.89 -4.76
N GLU A 77 16.41 -9.08 -5.33
CA GLU A 77 15.33 -9.87 -5.94
C GLU A 77 15.58 -11.37 -5.71
N GLY A 78 14.56 -12.21 -5.93
CA GLY A 78 14.71 -13.65 -5.85
C GLY A 78 15.08 -14.14 -4.44
N GLU A 79 16.06 -15.03 -4.34
CA GLU A 79 16.47 -15.65 -3.07
C GLU A 79 17.03 -14.63 -2.07
N ASP A 80 17.61 -13.53 -2.54
CA ASP A 80 18.22 -12.50 -1.68
C ASP A 80 17.18 -11.79 -0.81
N ILE A 81 15.91 -11.74 -1.24
CA ILE A 81 14.83 -11.13 -0.45
C ILE A 81 14.10 -12.11 0.47
N GLU A 82 14.37 -13.41 0.35
CA GLU A 82 13.65 -14.46 1.08
C GLU A 82 13.79 -14.30 2.60
N VAL A 83 14.96 -13.87 3.07
CA VAL A 83 15.23 -13.61 4.49
C VAL A 83 14.32 -12.52 5.06
N TYR A 84 14.09 -11.45 4.30
CA TYR A 84 13.23 -10.34 4.71
C TYR A 84 11.76 -10.74 4.67
N LEU A 85 11.35 -11.54 3.68
CA LEU A 85 9.99 -12.04 3.58
C LEU A 85 9.62 -12.98 4.74
N LYS A 86 10.52 -13.90 5.11
CA LYS A 86 10.34 -14.81 6.26
C LYS A 86 10.36 -14.07 7.60
N GLY A 87 11.06 -12.94 7.69
CA GLY A 87 11.13 -12.09 8.87
C GLY A 87 9.94 -11.16 9.09
N MET A 88 8.91 -11.21 8.23
CA MET A 88 7.69 -10.44 8.42
C MET A 88 6.79 -11.07 9.49
N THR A 89 6.20 -10.23 10.34
CA THR A 89 5.15 -10.69 11.25
C THR A 89 3.90 -11.09 10.46
N PRO A 90 3.19 -12.17 10.83
CA PRO A 90 1.92 -12.53 10.23
C PRO A 90 0.94 -11.35 10.26
N LYS A 91 0.06 -11.26 9.26
CA LYS A 91 -0.99 -10.24 9.25
C LYS A 91 -1.96 -10.57 10.39
N GLU A 92 -1.83 -9.90 11.52
CA GLU A 92 -2.90 -9.91 12.52
C GLU A 92 -4.14 -9.30 11.88
N SER A 93 -5.25 -10.04 11.89
CA SER A 93 -6.55 -9.52 11.52
C SER A 93 -6.92 -8.44 12.54
N ALA A 94 -6.54 -7.20 12.27
CA ALA A 94 -6.90 -6.06 13.09
C ALA A 94 -8.41 -5.83 12.98
N GLU A 95 -9.17 -6.53 13.82
CA GLU A 95 -10.52 -6.16 14.20
C GLU A 95 -10.44 -4.97 15.16
N GLY A 96 -10.87 -3.79 14.71
CA GLY A 96 -11.26 -2.68 15.58
C GLY A 96 -10.50 -1.35 15.45
N ALA A 97 -11.28 -0.35 15.01
CA ALA A 97 -11.23 1.10 15.35
C ALA A 97 -10.61 2.07 14.32
N PRO A 98 -11.09 3.34 14.31
CA PRO A 98 -12.37 3.76 13.74
C PRO A 98 -12.16 4.68 12.51
N GLY A 99 -13.23 4.87 11.75
CA GLY A 99 -13.21 5.56 10.46
C GLY A 99 -12.66 6.99 10.48
N THR A 100 -12.04 7.34 9.36
CA THR A 100 -12.02 8.72 8.85
C THR A 100 -12.15 8.66 7.34
N THR A 101 -13.40 8.87 6.93
CA THR A 101 -13.86 9.66 5.78
C THR A 101 -13.26 9.38 4.39
N THR A 102 -14.11 8.76 3.58
CA THR A 102 -14.30 8.96 2.13
C THR A 102 -13.63 10.20 1.56
N ALA A 103 -12.67 10.01 0.66
CA ALA A 103 -12.42 10.94 -0.44
C ALA A 103 -12.53 10.13 -1.72
N ALA A 104 -13.55 10.51 -2.49
CA ALA A 104 -14.09 9.77 -3.61
C ALA A 104 -13.11 9.66 -4.77
N ASP A 105 -13.05 8.46 -5.33
CA ASP A 105 -12.77 8.24 -6.75
C ASP A 105 -13.83 9.02 -7.54
N ALA A 106 -13.42 10.09 -8.21
CA ALA A 106 -14.27 10.83 -9.13
C ALA A 106 -14.03 10.29 -10.55
N PRO A 107 -15.01 9.65 -11.20
CA PRO A 107 -14.95 9.53 -12.65
C PRO A 107 -15.37 10.87 -13.26
N ALA A 108 -14.51 11.39 -14.13
CA ALA A 108 -14.85 12.48 -15.03
C ALA A 108 -15.97 12.06 -15.98
N GLY A 109 -16.97 12.92 -16.19
CA GLY A 109 -17.79 12.87 -17.41
C GLY A 109 -19.26 13.26 -17.28
N GLN A 110 -19.58 14.46 -17.79
CA GLN A 110 -20.81 14.82 -18.50
C GLN A 110 -22.08 15.13 -17.66
N THR A 111 -22.24 16.40 -17.32
CA THR A 111 -23.54 17.03 -17.00
C THR A 111 -24.30 17.35 -18.29
N GLY A 112 -25.30 16.55 -18.63
CA GLY A 112 -26.40 16.94 -19.52
C GLY A 112 -27.69 17.11 -18.69
N PRO A 113 -28.54 18.12 -18.96
CA PRO A 113 -29.76 18.34 -18.19
C PRO A 113 -30.81 17.24 -18.45
N PRO A 114 -31.63 16.87 -17.44
CA PRO A 114 -32.69 15.88 -17.62
C PRO A 114 -33.87 16.43 -18.46
N PRO A 115 -34.58 15.57 -19.22
CA PRO A 115 -35.79 15.97 -19.94
C PRO A 115 -36.99 16.16 -18.97
N PRO A 116 -37.97 17.02 -19.29
CA PRO A 116 -39.17 17.18 -18.47
C PRO A 116 -40.09 15.96 -18.61
N THR A 117 -40.40 15.31 -17.48
CA THR A 117 -41.46 14.30 -17.33
C THR A 117 -42.83 14.97 -17.38
N GLY A 118 -43.69 14.46 -18.26
CA GLY A 118 -45.05 14.92 -18.48
C GLY A 118 -46.07 14.39 -17.46
N ASP A 119 -47.18 15.13 -17.45
CA ASP A 119 -48.57 14.82 -17.08
C ASP A 119 -48.86 13.70 -16.05
N ASP A 120 -49.35 14.13 -14.89
CA ASP A 120 -50.34 13.38 -14.10
C ASP A 120 -51.33 14.40 -13.51
N ASP A 121 -52.35 14.74 -14.29
CA ASP A 121 -53.47 15.59 -13.90
C ASP A 121 -54.68 14.71 -13.49
N VAL A 122 -55.07 14.86 -12.21
CA VAL A 122 -56.40 14.70 -11.58
C VAL A 122 -57.26 13.45 -11.90
N GLN A 123 -57.56 12.65 -10.85
CA GLN A 123 -58.89 12.66 -10.19
C GLN A 123 -58.99 11.64 -9.04
N MET A 124 -59.30 12.17 -7.85
CA MET A 124 -59.71 11.44 -6.66
C MET A 124 -61.23 11.47 -6.51
N ALA A 125 -61.76 10.30 -6.09
CA ALA A 125 -62.93 10.05 -5.27
C ALA A 125 -64.36 10.10 -5.87
N ASP A 126 -65.14 9.12 -5.37
CA ASP A 126 -66.59 8.87 -5.46
C ASP A 126 -67.52 10.09 -5.30
#